data_AF-A0A1M6EVV0-F1
#
_entry.id   AF-A0A1M6EVV0-F1
#
_cell.length_a   1.000
_cell.length_b   1.000
_cell.length_c   1.000
_cell.angle_alpha   90.00
_cell.angle_beta   90.00
_cell.angle_gamma   90.00
#
_symmetry.space_group_name_H-M   'P 1'
#
loop_
_entity.id
_entity.type
_entity.pdbx_description
1 polymer ?
#
loop_
_entity_poly.entity_id
_entity_poly.type
_entity_poly.pdbx_seq_one_letter_code
_entity_poly.pdbx_strand_id
1 'polypeptide(L)'
;MAENVRGGVLVTLADREDAQELAEQLLEQGYEPCLVHRVMLAGEDDAEDADWVIEVRTGPHGGPAVFDEPHLAALAQDYDGFAAAE
;
A
#
# COMPACT_ATOMS: atom_id res chain seq x y z
N MET A 1 13.95 16.10 16.91
CA MET A 1 12.53 16.02 16.48
C MET A 1 12.49 15.95 14.95
N ALA A 2 12.78 14.76 14.39
CA ALA A 2 12.45 14.28 13.03
C ALA A 2 13.27 13.02 12.73
N GLU A 3 13.03 11.94 13.48
CA GLU A 3 13.71 10.66 13.29
C GLU A 3 12.67 9.54 13.26
N ASN A 4 11.77 9.48 12.27
CA ASN A 4 10.99 8.26 12.01
C ASN A 4 10.20 8.24 10.68
N VAL A 5 10.83 8.26 9.50
CA VAL A 5 10.03 8.13 8.25
C VAL A 5 10.67 7.31 7.11
N ARG A 6 11.59 6.41 7.42
CA ARG A 6 12.02 5.34 6.50
C ARG A 6 11.65 4.03 7.17
N GLY A 7 10.51 3.50 6.79
CA GLY A 7 9.73 2.60 7.63
C GLY A 7 8.40 2.17 7.03
N GLY A 8 8.03 2.65 5.86
CA GLY A 8 6.72 2.41 5.25
C GLY A 8 6.79 1.39 4.12
N VAL A 9 5.65 0.83 3.77
CA VAL A 9 5.44 -0.05 2.62
C VAL A 9 4.41 0.59 1.71
N LEU A 10 4.72 0.66 0.42
CA LEU A 10 3.81 1.08 -0.64
C LEU A 10 3.32 -0.18 -1.34
N VAL A 11 2.01 -0.40 -1.38
CA VAL A 11 1.37 -1.50 -2.13
C VAL A 11 0.66 -0.92 -3.34
N THR A 12 0.94 -1.42 -4.53
CA THR A 12 0.45 -0.89 -5.81
C THR A 12 -0.42 -1.97 -6.46
N LEU A 13 -1.64 -1.61 -6.88
CA LEU A 13 -2.70 -2.52 -7.34
C LEU A 13 -3.45 -1.94 -8.54
N ALA A 14 -3.72 -2.78 -9.55
CA ALA A 14 -4.48 -2.36 -10.73
C ALA A 14 -5.99 -2.19 -10.46
N ASP A 15 -6.53 -2.93 -9.48
CA ASP A 15 -7.95 -2.92 -9.16
C ASP A 15 -8.27 -2.08 -7.91
N ARG A 16 -9.34 -1.28 -8.00
CA ARG A 16 -9.77 -0.41 -6.90
C ARG A 16 -10.37 -1.20 -5.74
N GLU A 17 -11.22 -2.18 -6.05
CA GLU A 17 -11.95 -2.95 -5.05
C GLU A 17 -10.94 -3.74 -4.21
N ASP A 18 -9.95 -4.37 -4.87
CA ASP A 18 -8.85 -5.06 -4.19
C ASP A 18 -8.01 -4.10 -3.34
N ALA A 19 -7.72 -2.89 -3.84
CA ALA A 19 -6.97 -1.90 -3.06
C ALA A 19 -7.73 -1.41 -1.82
N GLN A 20 -9.05 -1.26 -1.92
CA GLN A 20 -9.88 -0.86 -0.80
C GLN A 20 -10.00 -1.99 0.22
N GLU A 21 -10.26 -3.21 -0.22
CA GLU A 21 -10.33 -4.41 0.65
C GLU A 21 -9.00 -4.62 1.38
N LEU A 22 -7.86 -4.47 0.70
CA LEU A 22 -6.55 -4.59 1.34
C LEU A 22 -6.33 -3.47 2.38
N ALA A 23 -6.66 -2.23 2.04
CA ALA A 23 -6.51 -1.10 2.96
C ALA A 23 -7.40 -1.24 4.21
N GLU A 24 -8.64 -1.71 4.05
CA GLU A 24 -9.54 -2.01 5.17
C GLU A 24 -8.99 -3.14 6.05
N GLN A 25 -8.52 -4.24 5.45
CA GLN A 25 -7.86 -5.32 6.18
C GLN A 25 -6.60 -4.87 6.94
N LEU A 26 -5.82 -3.95 6.37
CA LEU A 26 -4.64 -3.39 7.01
C LEU A 26 -5.03 -2.48 8.19
N LEU A 27 -6.05 -1.64 8.02
CA LEU A 27 -6.59 -0.85 9.12
C LEU A 27 -7.12 -1.72 10.27
N GLU A 28 -7.85 -2.80 9.95
CA GLU A 28 -8.37 -3.74 10.96
C GLU A 28 -7.26 -4.48 11.71
N GLN A 29 -6.16 -4.80 11.02
CA GLN A 29 -4.99 -5.40 11.64
C GLN A 29 -4.25 -4.42 12.56
N GLY A 30 -4.46 -3.10 12.41
CA GLY A 30 -3.85 -2.04 13.21
C GLY A 30 -2.71 -1.32 12.49
N TYR A 31 -2.63 -1.41 11.17
CA TYR A 31 -1.67 -0.65 10.38
C TYR A 31 -2.15 0.80 10.22
N GLU A 32 -1.26 1.77 10.45
CA GLU A 32 -1.59 3.19 10.42
C GLU A 32 -0.40 4.03 9.91
N PRO A 33 -0.60 5.03 9.02
CA PRO A 33 -1.78 5.30 8.23
C PRO A 33 -1.84 4.38 6.99
N CYS A 34 -3.04 3.95 6.59
CA CYS A 34 -3.31 3.26 5.33
C CYS A 34 -3.92 4.27 4.34
N LEU A 35 -3.06 4.97 3.59
CA LEU A 35 -3.51 5.98 2.62
C LEU A 35 -3.59 5.36 1.24
N VAL A 36 -4.81 5.27 0.70
CA VAL A 36 -5.04 4.82 -0.67
C VAL A 36 -4.97 6.02 -1.63
N HIS A 37 -4.04 5.96 -2.57
CA HIS A 37 -3.75 6.96 -3.57
C HIS A 37 -4.05 6.40 -4.95
N ARG A 38 -5.00 7.01 -5.67
CA ARG A 38 -5.16 6.75 -7.09
C ARG A 38 -4.08 7.51 -7.86
N VAL A 39 -3.20 6.78 -8.51
CA VAL A 39 -2.15 7.31 -9.38
C VAL A 39 -2.60 7.15 -10.83
N MET A 40 -2.94 8.26 -11.47
CA MET A 40 -3.19 8.29 -12.91
C MET A 40 -1.84 8.34 -13.63
N LEU A 41 -1.51 7.29 -14.40
CA LEU A 41 -0.33 7.30 -15.25
C LEU A 41 -0.52 8.34 -16.35
N ALA A 42 0.40 9.29 -16.41
CA ALA A 42 0.34 10.38 -17.38
C ALA A 42 0.74 9.88 -18.78
N GLY A 43 -0.21 9.32 -19.53
CA GLY A 43 0.04 8.85 -20.89
C GLY A 43 -1.17 8.19 -21.55
N GLU A 44 -1.95 9.01 -22.25
CA GLU A 44 -2.91 8.67 -23.33
C GLU A 44 -4.34 8.24 -22.91
N ASP A 45 -5.18 9.24 -22.66
CA ASP A 45 -6.62 9.38 -23.00
C ASP A 45 -7.67 8.30 -22.58
N ASP A 46 -7.30 7.16 -22.00
CA ASP A 46 -8.27 6.24 -21.37
C ASP A 46 -8.24 6.42 -19.85
N ALA A 47 -9.31 7.02 -19.30
CA ALA A 47 -9.52 7.18 -17.86
C ALA A 47 -9.70 5.84 -17.09
N GLU A 48 -9.50 4.72 -17.78
CA GLU A 48 -9.70 3.35 -17.32
C GLU A 48 -8.42 2.73 -16.72
N ASP A 49 -7.22 3.24 -17.03
CA ASP A 49 -5.95 2.70 -16.48
C ASP A 49 -5.44 3.61 -15.34
N ALA A 50 -5.87 3.31 -14.11
CA ALA A 50 -5.40 4.00 -12.92
C ALA A 50 -4.94 2.99 -11.88
N ASP A 51 -3.73 3.20 -11.39
CA ASP A 51 -3.15 2.34 -10.38
C ASP A 51 -3.49 2.85 -8.97
N TRP A 52 -3.79 1.93 -8.06
CA TRP A 52 -4.17 2.21 -6.68
C TRP A 52 -3.00 1.86 -5.76
N VAL A 53 -2.39 2.89 -5.20
CA VAL A 53 -1.23 2.78 -4.31
C VAL A 53 -1.65 2.98 -2.86
N ILE A 54 -1.40 2.01 -1.99
CA ILE A 54 -1.67 2.05 -0.57
C ILE A 54 -0.35 2.29 0.16
N GLU A 55 -0.21 3.46 0.79
CA GLU A 55 0.93 3.76 1.66
C GLU A 55 0.60 3.30 3.09
N VAL A 56 1.48 2.48 3.67
CA VAL A 56 1.39 1.95 5.04
C VAL A 56 2.65 2.31 5.80
N ARG A 57 2.60 3.16 6.84
CA ARG A 57 3.84 3.59 7.55
C ARG A 57 4.15 2.85 8.84
N THR A 58 3.14 2.43 9.59
CA THR A 58 3.33 1.80 10.91
C THR A 58 2.59 0.47 10.91
N GLY A 59 3.28 -0.58 11.35
CA GLY A 59 2.70 -1.88 11.59
C GLY A 59 1.97 -1.96 12.94
N PRO A 60 1.13 -2.98 13.14
CA PRO A 60 0.26 -3.13 14.31
C PRO A 60 1.01 -3.37 15.62
N HIS A 61 2.30 -3.67 15.55
CA HIS A 61 3.19 -3.82 16.70
C HIS A 61 3.83 -2.50 17.17
N GLY A 62 3.47 -1.36 16.56
CA GLY A 62 4.15 -0.08 16.78
C GLY A 62 5.55 -0.04 16.17
N GLY A 63 5.89 -1.02 15.33
CA GLY A 63 7.11 -1.10 14.55
C GLY A 63 6.93 -0.57 13.13
N PRO A 64 8.02 -0.37 12.38
CA PRO A 64 7.93 0.06 10.99
C PRO A 64 7.31 -1.04 10.12
N ALA A 65 6.41 -0.66 9.22
CA ALA A 65 5.71 -1.57 8.31
C ALA A 65 6.66 -2.37 7.40
N VAL A 66 7.93 -1.95 7.25
CA VAL A 66 8.97 -2.67 6.48
C VAL A 66 9.22 -4.09 6.98
N PHE A 67 9.02 -4.37 8.27
CA PHE A 67 9.18 -5.74 8.78
C PHE A 67 8.14 -6.70 8.22
N ASP A 68 6.98 -6.15 7.88
CA ASP A 68 5.86 -6.85 7.27
C ASP A 68 5.84 -6.69 5.73
N GLU A 69 6.84 -6.02 5.14
CA GLU A 69 7.01 -5.90 3.69
C GLU A 69 6.90 -7.26 2.96
N PRO A 70 7.60 -8.34 3.34
CA PRO A 70 7.48 -9.60 2.63
C PRO A 70 6.07 -10.22 2.73
N HIS A 71 5.32 -9.90 3.79
CA HIS A 71 3.94 -10.34 3.95
C HIS A 71 3.00 -9.51 3.05
N LEU A 72 3.16 -8.18 3.08
CA LEU A 72 2.45 -7.24 2.21
C LEU A 72 2.73 -7.48 0.72
N ALA A 73 3.96 -7.80 0.35
CA ALA A 73 4.36 -8.14 -1.02
C ALA A 73 3.79 -9.48 -1.49
N ALA A 74 3.61 -10.44 -0.58
CA ALA A 74 2.93 -11.69 -0.90
C ALA A 74 1.43 -11.47 -1.12
N LEU A 75 0.78 -10.66 -0.28
CA LEU A 75 -0.61 -10.26 -0.46
C LEU A 75 -0.79 -9.50 -1.77
N ALA A 76 0.01 -8.47 -2.02
CA ALA A 76 -0.06 -7.68 -3.26
C ALA A 76 0.07 -8.57 -4.51
N GLN A 77 1.00 -9.54 -4.51
CA GLN A 77 1.14 -10.47 -5.63
C GLN A 77 -0.08 -11.38 -5.85
N ASP A 78 -0.83 -11.72 -4.81
CA ASP A 78 -2.09 -12.48 -4.95
C ASP A 78 -3.14 -11.68 -5.75
N TYR A 79 -3.08 -10.36 -5.62
CA TYR A 79 -3.91 -9.39 -6.33
C TYR A 79 -3.26 -8.84 -7.63
N ASP A 80 -2.23 -9.52 -8.17
CA ASP A 80 -1.45 -9.08 -9.35
C ASP A 80 -0.77 -7.69 -9.19
N GLY A 81 -0.55 -7.27 -7.94
CA GLY A 81 0.16 -6.05 -7.57
C GLY A 81 1.58 -6.25 -7.08
N PHE A 82 2.20 -5.16 -6.61
CA PHE A 82 3.52 -5.22 -5.97
C PHE A 82 3.56 -4.38 -4.69
N ALA A 83 4.36 -4.80 -3.71
CA ALA A 83 4.67 -3.97 -2.55
C ALA A 83 6.18 -3.68 -2.45
N ALA A 84 6.55 -2.49 -1.98
CA ALA A 84 7.93 -2.08 -1.75
C ALA A 84 8.07 -1.25 -0.48
N ALA A 85 9.06 -1.55 0.37
CA ALA A 85 9.39 -0.70 1.52
C ALA A 85 10.28 0.49 1.15
N GLU A 86 10.07 1.61 1.85
CA GLU A 86 10.84 2.86 1.73
C GLU A 86 11.50 3.31 3.05
#